data_AF-A0AAN5CB63-F1
#
_entry.id   AF-A0AAN5CB63-F1
#
_cell.length_a   1.000
_cell.length_b   1.000
_cell.length_c   1.000
_cell.angle_alpha   90.00
_cell.angle_beta   90.00
_cell.angle_gamma   90.00
#
_symmetry.space_group_name_H-M   'P 1'
#
loop_
_entity.id
_entity.type
_entity.pdbx_description
1 polymer ?
#
loop_
_entity_poly.entity_id
_entity_poly.type
_entity_poly.pdbx_seq_one_letter_code
_entity_poly.pdbx_strand_id
1 'polypeptide(L)'
;DSSTTTSLLASPASGGIVTKMDWSEDGAYDVSIEKILTCMREVPSGEHYLTPHELCTYDDMATTIVVDSILNFTTHKMNHRRRYIKTDERRAASTIMDEFVKNNDFMMTLRKIFSLKSVRQFLLNHTDSKRAEFRDHLLRFLQMFSFKAGFTIEPCDRYSAEDNKGARLVVTRHWLKGERIDRLCGVISELNEEEEEQLLRKDLNDFSVMYSTRKQCAQLWLGPGAYINHDCRPSCKFVPNGRTASIQVLRDLRPGDEITCFYGDHFFGDSNERCECCTCERLGRGAFAGMDENTSDTASGSSVESAQPTGRAKYGLRDTDSRLNRPCWRTT
;
A
#
# COMPACT_ATOMS: atom_id res chain seq x y z
N ASP A 1 59.66 -50.67 -32.21
CA ASP A 1 59.37 -49.23 -32.32
C ASP A 1 57.91 -49.00 -32.01
N SER A 2 57.58 -48.83 -30.73
CA SER A 2 57.61 -47.56 -30.00
C SER A 2 56.37 -46.71 -30.30
N SER A 3 55.36 -46.78 -29.43
CA SER A 3 55.01 -45.71 -28.48
C SER A 3 53.53 -45.76 -28.14
N THR A 4 53.26 -46.12 -26.90
CA THR A 4 52.02 -45.87 -26.16
C THR A 4 51.73 -44.37 -26.12
N THR A 5 50.51 -43.95 -26.44
CA THR A 5 49.98 -42.68 -25.88
C THR A 5 48.49 -42.79 -25.60
N THR A 6 48.20 -42.80 -24.30
CA THR A 6 46.91 -42.58 -23.67
C THR A 6 46.46 -41.14 -23.92
N SER A 7 45.17 -40.91 -24.17
CA SER A 7 44.54 -39.60 -24.02
C SER A 7 43.20 -39.77 -23.31
N LEU A 8 43.17 -39.27 -22.09
CA LEU A 8 42.04 -39.23 -21.17
C LEU A 8 41.10 -38.05 -21.49
N LEU A 9 39.81 -38.32 -21.32
CA LEU A 9 38.74 -37.47 -20.80
C LEU A 9 39.06 -36.00 -20.48
N ALA A 10 38.23 -35.09 -20.99
CA ALA A 10 37.73 -33.94 -20.23
C ALA A 10 36.45 -33.37 -20.89
N SER A 11 35.28 -33.77 -20.38
CA SER A 11 34.09 -32.91 -20.43
C SER A 11 34.28 -31.79 -19.40
N PRO A 12 34.04 -30.51 -19.73
CA PRO A 12 34.00 -29.49 -18.70
C PRO A 12 32.64 -29.53 -18.01
N ALA A 13 32.62 -30.22 -16.87
CA ALA A 13 31.67 -29.94 -15.81
C ALA A 13 32.18 -28.72 -15.01
N SER A 14 31.40 -27.66 -15.01
CA SER A 14 31.36 -26.66 -13.94
C SER A 14 29.90 -26.22 -13.88
N GLY A 15 29.05 -26.85 -13.09
CA GLY A 15 29.27 -27.19 -11.69
C GLY A 15 28.85 -26.02 -10.79
N GLY A 16 27.80 -25.29 -11.15
CA GLY A 16 27.00 -24.55 -10.18
C GLY A 16 26.10 -25.55 -9.48
N ILE A 17 26.50 -25.99 -8.30
CA ILE A 17 25.68 -26.76 -7.39
C ILE A 17 24.45 -25.89 -7.08
N VAL A 18 23.35 -26.13 -7.78
CA VAL A 18 22.02 -25.84 -7.23
C VAL A 18 21.94 -26.78 -6.05
N THR A 19 22.16 -26.24 -4.85
CA THR A 19 21.80 -26.95 -3.62
C THR A 19 20.34 -27.28 -3.77
N LYS A 20 20.08 -28.56 -4.03
CA LYS A 20 18.77 -29.18 -3.92
C LYS A 20 18.37 -28.91 -2.47
N MET A 21 17.60 -27.85 -2.23
CA MET A 21 17.05 -27.57 -0.92
C MET A 21 16.28 -28.84 -0.54
N ASP A 22 16.72 -29.47 0.54
CA ASP A 22 16.13 -30.70 1.04
C ASP A 22 14.81 -30.30 1.71
N TRP A 23 13.72 -30.35 0.94
CA TRP A 23 12.38 -29.93 1.34
C TRP A 23 11.57 -31.05 2.01
N SER A 24 12.23 -31.99 2.68
CA SER A 24 11.55 -33.13 3.30
C SER A 24 12.04 -33.41 4.72
N GLU A 25 11.51 -32.66 5.69
CA GLU A 25 11.31 -33.20 7.04
C GLU A 25 9.87 -33.03 7.58
N ASP A 26 8.92 -32.51 6.77
CA ASP A 26 7.48 -32.47 7.13
C ASP A 26 6.54 -32.81 5.96
N GLY A 27 7.03 -33.54 4.94
CA GLY A 27 6.29 -34.47 4.04
C GLY A 27 5.05 -34.02 3.23
N ALA A 28 4.49 -32.85 3.48
CA ALA A 28 3.26 -32.32 2.90
C ALA A 28 3.41 -30.81 2.70
N TYR A 29 4.43 -30.40 1.93
CA TYR A 29 4.25 -29.15 1.19
C TYR A 29 3.04 -29.38 0.27
N ASP A 30 1.93 -28.77 0.68
CA ASP A 30 0.58 -29.06 0.20
C ASP A 30 0.52 -28.88 -1.31
N VAL A 31 0.28 -29.96 -2.06
CA VAL A 31 0.10 -29.94 -3.52
C VAL A 31 -0.95 -28.87 -3.93
N SER A 32 -1.92 -28.60 -3.05
CA SER A 32 -2.86 -27.51 -3.24
C SER A 32 -2.19 -26.14 -3.27
N ILE A 33 -1.26 -25.85 -2.35
CA ILE A 33 -0.52 -24.58 -2.33
C ILE A 33 0.30 -24.41 -3.62
N GLU A 34 1.01 -25.44 -4.07
CA GLU A 34 1.78 -25.34 -5.31
C GLU A 34 0.87 -25.08 -6.53
N LYS A 35 -0.29 -25.74 -6.57
CA LYS A 35 -1.32 -25.46 -7.59
C LYS A 35 -1.84 -24.02 -7.50
N ILE A 36 -2.06 -23.52 -6.29
CA ILE A 36 -2.47 -22.12 -6.06
C ILE A 36 -1.39 -21.18 -6.59
N LEU A 37 -0.12 -21.38 -6.24
CA LEU A 37 0.95 -20.48 -6.69
C LEU A 37 1.14 -20.50 -8.20
N THR A 38 1.08 -21.68 -8.83
CA THR A 38 1.28 -21.83 -10.28
C THR A 38 0.11 -21.33 -11.14
N CYS A 39 -1.09 -21.23 -10.56
CA CYS A 39 -2.27 -20.63 -11.22
C CYS A 39 -2.32 -19.10 -11.14
N MET A 40 -1.25 -18.42 -10.68
CA MET A 40 -1.22 -16.96 -10.60
C MET A 40 -1.28 -16.31 -11.99
N ARG A 41 -1.94 -15.16 -12.08
CA ARG A 41 -1.84 -14.26 -13.25
C ARG A 41 -0.73 -13.26 -13.00
N GLU A 42 -0.09 -12.73 -14.05
CA GLU A 42 0.94 -11.68 -13.86
C GLU A 42 0.34 -10.48 -13.13
N VAL A 43 -0.82 -9.98 -13.57
CA VAL A 43 -1.60 -8.96 -12.85
C VAL A 43 -2.89 -9.60 -12.32
N PRO A 44 -3.16 -9.55 -11.01
CA PRO A 44 -4.39 -10.09 -10.44
C PRO A 44 -5.65 -9.42 -10.99
N SER A 45 -6.76 -10.17 -11.01
CA SER A 45 -8.08 -9.68 -11.46
C SER A 45 -8.53 -8.42 -10.71
N GLY A 46 -9.37 -7.57 -11.30
CA GLY A 46 -10.04 -6.49 -10.56
C GLY A 46 -11.19 -6.97 -9.64
N GLU A 47 -11.58 -8.23 -9.79
CA GLU A 47 -12.59 -8.89 -8.96
C GLU A 47 -11.93 -9.66 -7.80
N HIS A 48 -12.57 -9.62 -6.62
CA HIS A 48 -12.21 -10.42 -5.45
C HIS A 48 -13.45 -10.65 -4.56
N TYR A 49 -13.41 -11.71 -3.75
CA TYR A 49 -14.52 -12.07 -2.85
C TYR A 49 -14.12 -12.04 -1.37
N LEU A 50 -13.15 -11.19 -1.04
CA LEU A 50 -12.78 -10.87 0.33
C LEU A 50 -13.90 -10.11 1.05
N THR A 51 -14.21 -10.52 2.27
CA THR A 51 -14.99 -9.71 3.21
C THR A 51 -14.14 -8.55 3.74
N PRO A 52 -14.73 -7.51 4.35
CA PRO A 52 -13.95 -6.42 4.94
C PRO A 52 -12.92 -6.90 5.96
N HIS A 53 -13.31 -7.83 6.85
CA HIS A 53 -12.40 -8.39 7.84
C HIS A 53 -11.24 -9.18 7.19
N GLU A 54 -11.54 -10.01 6.18
CA GLU A 54 -10.50 -10.73 5.45
C GLU A 54 -9.53 -9.75 4.78
N LEU A 55 -10.05 -8.72 4.08
CA LEU A 55 -9.25 -7.70 3.43
C LEU A 55 -8.32 -6.99 4.43
N CYS A 56 -8.82 -6.57 5.59
CA CYS A 56 -8.00 -5.99 6.66
C CYS A 56 -6.84 -6.91 7.06
N THR A 57 -7.14 -8.19 7.35
CA THR A 57 -6.11 -9.12 7.82
C THR A 57 -5.11 -9.53 6.74
N TYR A 58 -5.54 -9.58 5.48
CA TYR A 58 -4.71 -9.96 4.34
C TYR A 58 -3.79 -8.81 3.97
N ASP A 59 -4.30 -7.57 4.03
CA ASP A 59 -3.53 -6.36 3.80
C ASP A 59 -2.46 -6.17 4.86
N ASP A 60 -2.80 -6.31 6.14
CA ASP A 60 -1.82 -6.20 7.22
C ASP A 60 -0.70 -7.26 7.08
N MET A 61 -1.04 -8.51 6.77
CA MET A 61 -0.05 -9.57 6.55
C MET A 61 0.83 -9.26 5.33
N ALA A 62 0.23 -8.85 4.21
CA ALA A 62 0.95 -8.57 2.98
C ALA A 62 1.88 -7.36 3.11
N THR A 63 1.39 -6.25 3.70
CA THR A 63 2.21 -5.05 3.98
C THR A 63 3.35 -5.38 4.94
N THR A 64 3.10 -6.18 5.98
CA THR A 64 4.14 -6.62 6.93
C THR A 64 5.26 -7.40 6.24
N ILE A 65 4.93 -8.26 5.26
CA ILE A 65 5.91 -9.09 4.56
C ILE A 65 6.63 -8.31 3.45
N VAL A 66 5.90 -7.46 2.73
CA VAL A 66 6.38 -6.84 1.50
C VAL A 66 6.83 -5.40 1.72
N VAL A 67 5.93 -4.53 2.17
CA VAL A 67 6.18 -3.08 2.25
C VAL A 67 7.07 -2.74 3.44
N ASP A 68 6.73 -3.21 4.63
CA ASP A 68 7.49 -2.96 5.86
C ASP A 68 8.93 -3.49 5.73
N SER A 69 9.12 -4.60 5.02
CA SER A 69 10.42 -5.22 4.75
C SER A 69 11.32 -4.35 3.88
N ILE A 70 10.76 -3.60 2.94
CA ILE A 70 11.51 -2.69 2.06
C ILE A 70 11.73 -1.33 2.74
N LEU A 71 10.68 -0.77 3.36
CA LEU A 71 10.75 0.54 3.99
C LEU A 71 11.46 0.55 5.35
N ASN A 72 11.65 -0.62 5.97
CA ASN A 72 12.27 -0.79 7.28
C ASN A 72 11.54 -0.07 8.44
N PHE A 73 10.25 0.20 8.28
CA PHE A 73 9.36 0.62 9.36
C PHE A 73 7.97 0.00 9.14
N THR A 74 7.14 -0.02 10.19
CA THR A 74 5.77 -0.52 10.10
C THR A 74 4.88 0.54 9.45
N THR A 75 4.36 0.28 8.26
CA THR A 75 3.35 1.14 7.63
C THR A 75 1.98 0.99 8.29
N HIS A 76 0.98 1.74 7.83
CA HIS A 76 -0.40 1.64 8.32
C HIS A 76 -0.89 0.18 8.41
N LYS A 77 -1.64 -0.12 9.48
CA LYS A 77 -2.26 -1.42 9.72
C LYS A 77 -3.69 -1.22 10.18
N MET A 78 -4.57 -2.12 9.79
CA MET A 78 -5.94 -2.18 10.29
C MET A 78 -5.98 -2.70 11.73
N ASN A 79 -5.10 -3.65 12.08
CA ASN A 79 -4.97 -4.15 13.44
C ASN A 79 -3.58 -3.93 14.04
N HIS A 80 -3.40 -2.79 14.71
CA HIS A 80 -2.15 -2.37 15.36
C HIS A 80 -1.64 -3.29 16.47
N ARG A 81 -2.52 -4.09 17.09
CA ARG A 81 -2.13 -4.98 18.19
C ARG A 81 -1.64 -6.34 17.70
N ARG A 82 -1.98 -6.71 16.46
CA ARG A 82 -1.67 -8.03 15.93
C ARG A 82 -0.27 -8.06 15.35
N ARG A 83 0.48 -9.06 15.77
CA ARG A 83 1.79 -9.37 15.19
C ARG A 83 1.66 -10.47 14.15
N TYR A 84 1.77 -10.11 12.88
CA TYR A 84 1.54 -11.03 11.77
C TYR A 84 2.71 -11.96 11.48
N ILE A 85 3.94 -11.45 11.56
CA ILE A 85 5.17 -12.25 11.44
C ILE A 85 5.99 -12.20 12.73
N LYS A 86 6.60 -13.32 13.09
CA LYS A 86 7.50 -13.42 14.24
C LYS A 86 8.80 -12.64 14.00
N THR A 87 9.51 -12.31 15.09
CA THR A 87 10.73 -11.47 15.04
C THR A 87 11.82 -12.07 14.15
N ASP A 88 12.02 -13.38 14.25
CA ASP A 88 12.97 -14.18 13.48
C ASP A 88 12.61 -14.20 11.99
N GLU A 89 11.32 -14.37 11.67
CA GLU A 89 10.84 -14.39 10.28
C GLU A 89 10.84 -13.02 9.61
N ARG A 90 10.91 -11.90 10.37
CA ARG A 90 11.05 -10.56 9.78
C ARG A 90 12.33 -10.41 8.96
N ARG A 91 13.45 -10.94 9.44
CA ARG A 91 14.72 -10.92 8.68
C ARG A 91 14.62 -11.76 7.41
N ALA A 92 13.93 -12.90 7.49
CA ALA A 92 13.69 -13.75 6.33
C ALA A 92 12.82 -13.02 5.29
N ALA A 93 11.76 -12.34 5.70
CA ALA A 93 10.93 -11.52 4.82
C ALA A 93 11.73 -10.40 4.12
N SER A 94 12.56 -9.66 4.86
CA SER A 94 13.49 -8.68 4.27
C SER A 94 14.43 -9.31 3.25
N THR A 95 15.02 -10.47 3.56
CA THR A 95 15.91 -11.18 2.64
C THR A 95 15.18 -11.61 1.36
N ILE A 96 13.96 -12.14 1.49
CA ILE A 96 13.13 -12.53 0.35
C ILE A 96 12.83 -11.32 -0.54
N MET A 97 12.48 -10.18 0.07
CA MET A 97 12.19 -8.95 -0.67
C MET A 97 13.43 -8.33 -1.33
N ASP A 98 14.59 -8.36 -0.66
CA ASP A 98 15.87 -7.91 -1.23
C ASP A 98 16.27 -8.72 -2.46
N GLU A 99 16.02 -10.03 -2.46
CA GLU A 99 16.22 -10.89 -3.62
C GLU A 99 15.21 -10.56 -4.72
N PHE A 100 13.93 -10.40 -4.39
CA PHE A 100 12.87 -10.09 -5.34
C PHE A 100 13.12 -8.78 -6.09
N VAL A 101 13.57 -7.72 -5.39
CA VAL A 101 13.90 -6.44 -6.02
C VAL A 101 15.05 -6.59 -7.03
N LYS A 102 15.95 -7.56 -6.85
CA LYS A 102 17.07 -7.81 -7.76
C LYS A 102 16.72 -8.71 -8.94
N ASN A 103 15.88 -9.73 -8.73
CA ASN A 103 15.61 -10.76 -9.73
C ASN A 103 14.21 -10.70 -10.37
N ASN A 104 13.25 -10.03 -9.74
CA ASN A 104 11.83 -9.96 -10.10
C ASN A 104 11.14 -11.33 -10.30
N ASP A 105 11.62 -12.39 -9.64
CA ASP A 105 11.06 -13.74 -9.72
C ASP A 105 9.85 -13.89 -8.78
N PHE A 106 8.68 -13.59 -9.29
CA PHE A 106 7.41 -13.70 -8.56
C PHE A 106 7.13 -15.10 -8.03
N MET A 107 7.39 -16.14 -8.83
CA MET A 107 7.07 -17.52 -8.43
C MET A 107 7.95 -17.96 -7.26
N MET A 108 9.26 -17.72 -7.35
CA MET A 108 10.19 -18.07 -6.28
C MET A 108 9.89 -17.28 -5.01
N THR A 109 9.61 -15.97 -5.14
CA THR A 109 9.25 -15.11 -4.01
C THR A 109 7.99 -15.60 -3.31
N LEU A 110 6.92 -15.91 -4.06
CA LEU A 110 5.70 -16.44 -3.48
C LEU A 110 5.92 -17.78 -2.77
N ARG A 111 6.67 -18.72 -3.37
CA ARG A 111 7.01 -19.99 -2.71
C ARG A 111 7.74 -19.77 -1.39
N LYS A 112 8.73 -18.86 -1.36
CA LYS A 112 9.46 -18.52 -0.13
C LYS A 112 8.53 -17.89 0.91
N ILE A 113 7.67 -16.95 0.53
CA ILE A 113 6.70 -16.32 1.46
C ILE A 113 5.73 -17.37 2.02
N PHE A 114 5.16 -18.24 1.18
CA PHE A 114 4.24 -19.29 1.61
C PHE A 114 4.93 -20.39 2.44
N SER A 115 6.26 -20.50 2.38
CA SER A 115 7.04 -21.41 3.25
C SER A 115 7.23 -20.87 4.67
N LEU A 116 7.07 -19.57 4.90
CA LEU A 116 7.17 -18.96 6.24
C LEU A 116 6.15 -19.59 7.19
N LYS A 117 6.60 -19.96 8.39
CA LYS A 117 5.77 -20.59 9.43
C LYS A 117 4.58 -19.69 9.81
N SER A 118 4.80 -18.38 9.93
CA SER A 118 3.71 -17.42 10.20
C SER A 118 2.65 -17.42 9.10
N VAL A 119 3.05 -17.51 7.83
CA VAL A 119 2.12 -17.55 6.69
C VAL A 119 1.39 -18.88 6.62
N ARG A 120 2.08 -20.00 6.80
CA ARG A 120 1.46 -21.34 6.89
C ARG A 120 0.42 -21.40 8.00
N GLN A 121 0.74 -20.87 9.18
CA GLN A 121 -0.18 -20.83 10.31
C GLN A 121 -1.39 -19.92 10.05
N PHE A 122 -1.16 -18.77 9.41
CA PHE A 122 -2.22 -17.86 9.01
C PHE A 122 -3.20 -18.52 8.02
N LEU A 123 -2.68 -19.30 7.08
CA LEU A 123 -3.46 -19.96 6.03
C LEU A 123 -4.02 -21.34 6.41
N LEU A 124 -3.72 -21.86 7.61
CA LEU A 124 -4.01 -23.23 8.02
C LEU A 124 -5.48 -23.62 7.82
N ASN A 125 -6.40 -22.76 8.26
CA ASN A 125 -7.85 -23.00 8.20
C ASN A 125 -8.54 -22.34 6.99
N HIS A 126 -7.76 -21.77 6.06
CA HIS A 126 -8.32 -21.15 4.87
C HIS A 126 -8.62 -22.19 3.80
N THR A 127 -9.74 -22.01 3.09
CA THR A 127 -10.04 -22.79 1.88
C THR A 127 -9.07 -22.43 0.75
N ASP A 128 -8.95 -23.29 -0.26
CA ASP A 128 -8.10 -23.02 -1.43
C ASP A 128 -8.45 -21.72 -2.14
N SER A 129 -9.74 -21.39 -2.22
CA SER A 129 -10.21 -20.12 -2.76
C SER A 129 -9.66 -18.92 -1.97
N LYS A 130 -9.73 -18.97 -0.63
CA LYS A 130 -9.23 -17.89 0.22
C LYS A 130 -7.69 -17.80 0.23
N ARG A 131 -7.00 -18.94 0.16
CA ARG A 131 -5.55 -18.98 -0.06
C ARG A 131 -5.14 -18.33 -1.39
N ALA A 132 -5.92 -18.54 -2.45
CA ALA A 132 -5.70 -17.88 -3.75
C ALA A 132 -5.99 -16.37 -3.71
N GLU A 133 -7.02 -15.94 -2.99
CA GLU A 133 -7.31 -14.51 -2.76
C GLU A 133 -6.17 -13.84 -1.96
N PHE A 134 -5.63 -14.52 -0.93
CA PHE A 134 -4.44 -14.02 -0.21
C PHE A 134 -3.22 -13.92 -1.12
N ARG A 135 -2.95 -14.95 -1.94
CA ARG A 135 -1.88 -14.94 -2.96
C ARG A 135 -2.04 -13.72 -3.88
N ASP A 136 -3.25 -13.45 -4.36
CA ASP A 136 -3.50 -12.35 -5.28
C ASP A 136 -3.31 -10.99 -4.60
N HIS A 137 -3.75 -10.83 -3.35
CA HIS A 137 -3.51 -9.60 -2.59
C HIS A 137 -2.02 -9.36 -2.35
N LEU A 138 -1.26 -10.41 -1.98
CA LEU A 138 0.19 -10.35 -1.85
C LEU A 138 0.86 -9.99 -3.17
N LEU A 139 0.39 -10.56 -4.29
CA LEU A 139 0.91 -10.28 -5.61
C LEU A 139 0.71 -8.82 -6.00
N ARG A 140 -0.41 -8.16 -5.63
CA ARG A 140 -0.59 -6.71 -5.83
C ARG A 140 0.51 -5.89 -5.16
N PHE A 141 0.93 -6.26 -3.95
CA PHE A 141 2.03 -5.59 -3.27
C PHE A 141 3.38 -5.87 -3.93
N LEU A 142 3.65 -7.11 -4.35
CA LEU A 142 4.87 -7.43 -5.10
C LEU A 142 4.94 -6.63 -6.42
N GLN A 143 3.80 -6.34 -7.05
CA GLN A 143 3.76 -5.52 -8.27
C GLN A 143 4.32 -4.11 -8.09
N MET A 144 4.32 -3.55 -6.88
CA MET A 144 4.93 -2.24 -6.58
C MET A 144 6.44 -2.21 -6.81
N PHE A 145 7.08 -3.38 -6.81
CA PHE A 145 8.52 -3.53 -7.01
C PHE A 145 8.84 -4.30 -8.31
N SER A 146 7.87 -4.44 -9.20
CA SER A 146 8.10 -5.01 -10.52
C SER A 146 8.97 -4.09 -11.38
N PHE A 147 9.88 -4.65 -12.18
CA PHE A 147 10.57 -3.88 -13.22
C PHE A 147 9.62 -3.26 -14.26
N LYS A 148 8.39 -3.79 -14.36
CA LYS A 148 7.33 -3.29 -15.24
C LYS A 148 6.33 -2.37 -14.54
N ALA A 149 6.53 -2.06 -13.24
CA ALA A 149 5.60 -1.24 -12.45
C ALA A 149 5.47 0.19 -13.00
N GLY A 150 6.62 0.82 -13.27
CA GLY A 150 6.69 2.24 -13.63
C GLY A 150 6.42 3.21 -12.47
N PHE A 151 6.35 2.68 -11.24
CA PHE A 151 6.29 3.42 -9.98
C PHE A 151 6.94 2.58 -8.87
N THR A 152 7.17 3.19 -7.71
CA THR A 152 7.59 2.49 -6.49
C THR A 152 7.08 3.27 -5.26
N ILE A 153 7.46 2.83 -4.07
CA ILE A 153 7.09 3.44 -2.79
C ILE A 153 8.33 3.98 -2.07
N GLU A 154 8.17 5.14 -1.44
CA GLU A 154 9.20 5.80 -0.62
C GLU A 154 8.62 6.21 0.73
N PRO A 155 9.46 6.35 1.79
CA PRO A 155 9.05 7.02 3.03
C PRO A 155 8.51 8.44 2.75
N CYS A 156 7.54 8.87 3.54
CA CYS A 156 6.96 10.21 3.49
C CYS A 156 6.85 10.76 4.92
N ASP A 157 7.39 11.94 5.15
CA ASP A 157 7.39 12.62 6.44
C ASP A 157 6.51 13.88 6.44
N ARG A 158 5.64 14.03 5.44
CA ARG A 158 4.88 15.26 5.22
C ARG A 158 3.70 15.44 6.18
N TYR A 159 2.92 14.39 6.42
CA TYR A 159 1.58 14.54 7.00
C TYR A 159 1.59 14.39 8.53
N SER A 160 1.04 15.37 9.24
CA SER A 160 1.07 15.42 10.71
C SER A 160 0.13 14.39 11.35
N ALA A 161 -0.95 14.02 10.67
CA ALA A 161 -1.94 13.06 11.15
C ALA A 161 -1.40 11.63 11.27
N GLU A 162 -0.24 11.34 10.68
CA GLU A 162 0.47 10.05 10.75
C GLU A 162 1.82 10.18 11.45
N ASP A 163 1.96 11.16 12.36
CA ASP A 163 3.20 11.45 13.09
C ASP A 163 4.43 11.65 12.17
N ASN A 164 4.21 12.18 10.96
CA ASN A 164 5.23 12.37 9.93
C ASN A 164 5.99 11.06 9.59
N LYS A 165 5.29 9.92 9.65
CA LYS A 165 5.83 8.58 9.39
C LYS A 165 4.91 7.78 8.48
N GLY A 166 4.76 8.26 7.25
CA GLY A 166 4.01 7.61 6.20
C GLY A 166 4.88 7.12 5.06
N ALA A 167 4.21 6.86 3.94
CA ALA A 167 4.84 6.53 2.69
C ALA A 167 4.08 7.17 1.53
N ARG A 168 4.74 7.28 0.38
CA ARG A 168 4.18 7.86 -0.83
C ARG A 168 4.57 7.02 -2.04
N LEU A 169 3.75 7.07 -3.08
CA LEU A 169 4.07 6.42 -4.35
C LEU A 169 4.70 7.43 -5.32
N VAL A 170 5.82 7.06 -5.92
CA VAL A 170 6.55 7.90 -6.88
C VAL A 170 6.69 7.18 -8.21
N VAL A 171 6.59 7.91 -9.33
CA VAL A 171 6.79 7.30 -10.65
C VAL A 171 8.28 7.09 -10.91
N THR A 172 8.62 5.98 -11.58
CA THR A 172 10.02 5.62 -11.92
C THR A 172 10.30 5.71 -13.43
N ARG A 173 9.27 6.05 -14.21
CA ARG A 173 9.36 6.31 -15.65
C ARG A 173 8.44 7.46 -16.04
N HIS A 174 8.56 7.91 -17.28
CA HIS A 174 7.61 8.85 -17.85
C HIS A 174 6.24 8.20 -18.02
N TRP A 175 5.19 8.97 -17.74
CA TRP A 175 3.80 8.64 -18.03
C TRP A 175 3.13 9.80 -18.74
N LEU A 176 2.28 9.50 -19.71
CA LEU A 176 1.51 10.48 -20.47
C LEU A 176 0.09 10.61 -19.90
N LYS A 177 -0.47 11.80 -20.04
CA LYS A 177 -1.87 12.06 -19.72
C LYS A 177 -2.79 11.02 -20.38
N GLY A 178 -3.66 10.42 -19.58
CA GLY A 178 -4.65 9.44 -20.01
C GLY A 178 -4.20 7.98 -19.86
N GLU A 179 -2.91 7.71 -19.68
CA GLU A 179 -2.41 6.36 -19.44
C GLU A 179 -2.93 5.78 -18.12
N ARG A 180 -3.00 4.44 -18.05
CA ARG A 180 -3.36 3.69 -16.85
C ARG A 180 -2.13 3.03 -16.24
N ILE A 181 -2.01 3.12 -14.92
CA ILE A 181 -0.97 2.42 -14.16
C ILE A 181 -1.49 1.04 -13.79
N ASP A 182 -1.45 0.09 -14.73
CA ASP A 182 -2.16 -1.21 -14.62
C ASP A 182 -1.74 -2.06 -13.40
N ARG A 183 -0.53 -1.87 -12.89
CA ARG A 183 0.03 -2.58 -11.74
C ARG A 183 -0.24 -1.89 -10.39
N LEU A 184 -0.90 -0.74 -10.41
CA LEU A 184 -1.33 0.00 -9.23
C LEU A 184 -2.85 -0.05 -9.13
N CYS A 185 -3.36 -0.66 -8.06
CA CYS A 185 -4.79 -0.70 -7.78
C CYS A 185 -5.09 -0.48 -6.30
N GLY A 186 -6.23 0.16 -6.03
CA GLY A 186 -6.88 0.10 -4.72
C GLY A 186 -7.84 -1.09 -4.68
N VAL A 187 -7.82 -1.86 -3.61
CA VAL A 187 -8.73 -3.00 -3.36
C VAL A 187 -9.85 -2.50 -2.46
N ILE A 188 -11.10 -2.69 -2.87
CA ILE A 188 -12.24 -2.00 -2.26
C ILE A 188 -13.16 -3.03 -1.62
N SER A 189 -13.47 -2.81 -0.34
CA SER A 189 -14.59 -3.48 0.31
C SER A 189 -15.61 -2.46 0.77
N GLU A 190 -16.88 -2.71 0.47
CA GLU A 190 -17.98 -1.94 1.06
C GLU A 190 -18.19 -2.38 2.50
N LEU A 191 -18.48 -1.43 3.37
CA LEU A 191 -18.81 -1.66 4.77
C LEU A 191 -20.29 -1.39 4.98
N ASN A 192 -20.96 -2.27 5.71
CA ASN A 192 -22.24 -1.92 6.35
C ASN A 192 -21.99 -1.22 7.71
N GLU A 193 -23.05 -0.70 8.33
CA GLU A 193 -22.97 0.04 9.60
C GLU A 193 -22.36 -0.80 10.75
N GLU A 194 -22.73 -2.08 10.87
CA GLU A 194 -22.19 -2.98 11.89
C GLU A 194 -20.70 -3.27 11.67
N GLU A 195 -20.29 -3.46 10.42
CA GLU A 195 -18.89 -3.68 10.04
C GLU A 195 -18.04 -2.44 10.26
N GLU A 196 -18.57 -1.26 9.96
CA GLU A 196 -17.92 0.02 10.24
C GLU A 196 -17.68 0.19 11.75
N GLU A 197 -18.69 -0.05 12.59
CA GLU A 197 -18.54 0.06 14.05
C GLU A 197 -17.55 -0.98 14.63
N GLN A 198 -17.53 -2.19 14.08
CA GLN A 198 -16.67 -3.27 14.58
C GLN A 198 -15.21 -3.15 14.12
N LEU A 199 -14.97 -2.70 12.89
CA LEU A 199 -13.64 -2.70 12.27
C LEU A 199 -12.94 -1.36 12.42
N LEU A 200 -13.66 -0.25 12.37
CA LEU A 200 -13.06 1.08 12.32
C LEU A 200 -12.96 1.69 13.71
N ARG A 201 -11.77 2.22 13.97
CA ARG A 201 -11.43 3.06 15.09
C ARG A 201 -10.87 4.33 14.53
N LYS A 202 -11.59 5.39 14.82
CA LYS A 202 -11.23 6.74 14.48
C LYS A 202 -9.78 7.07 14.81
N ASP A 203 -9.12 7.76 13.87
CA ASP A 203 -7.73 8.25 13.97
C ASP A 203 -6.71 7.15 14.21
N LEU A 204 -7.11 5.90 13.99
CA LEU A 204 -6.26 4.75 14.21
C LEU A 204 -6.19 3.88 12.95
N ASN A 205 -7.33 3.49 12.38
CA ASN A 205 -7.36 2.64 11.18
C ASN A 205 -8.40 3.08 10.13
N ASP A 206 -8.86 4.33 10.20
CA ASP A 206 -9.75 4.98 9.23
C ASP A 206 -8.97 5.78 8.16
N PHE A 207 -7.69 5.46 7.95
CA PHE A 207 -6.78 6.19 7.07
C PHE A 207 -7.20 6.17 5.60
N SER A 208 -7.87 5.10 5.16
CA SER A 208 -8.24 4.87 3.76
C SER A 208 -9.74 4.57 3.57
N VAL A 209 -10.59 5.17 4.40
CA VAL A 209 -12.05 5.06 4.28
C VAL A 209 -12.57 6.21 3.44
N MET A 210 -13.18 5.91 2.30
CA MET A 210 -13.80 6.89 1.41
C MET A 210 -15.31 6.68 1.34
N TYR A 211 -16.08 7.76 1.25
CA TYR A 211 -17.53 7.67 1.11
C TYR A 211 -17.94 7.65 -0.37
N SER A 212 -18.73 6.66 -0.77
CA SER A 212 -19.28 6.60 -2.12
C SER A 212 -20.63 7.30 -2.18
N THR A 213 -20.71 8.46 -2.83
CA THR A 213 -22.00 9.14 -3.05
C THR A 213 -22.93 8.34 -3.97
N ARG A 214 -22.41 7.54 -4.89
CA ARG A 214 -23.22 6.70 -5.77
C ARG A 214 -23.87 5.54 -5.01
N LYS A 215 -23.14 4.91 -4.09
CA LYS A 215 -23.62 3.74 -3.33
C LYS A 215 -24.19 4.10 -1.97
N GLN A 216 -24.02 5.35 -1.54
CA GLN A 216 -24.43 5.87 -0.24
C GLN A 216 -23.86 5.05 0.93
N CYS A 217 -22.61 4.58 0.80
CA CYS A 217 -21.95 3.76 1.81
C CYS A 217 -20.46 4.11 1.97
N ALA A 218 -19.92 3.77 3.13
CA ALA A 218 -18.48 3.78 3.38
C ALA A 218 -17.80 2.65 2.60
N GLN A 219 -16.65 2.97 2.03
CA GLN A 219 -15.79 2.02 1.33
C GLN A 219 -14.43 2.02 1.99
N LEU A 220 -13.98 0.83 2.40
CA LEU A 220 -12.61 0.59 2.84
C LEU A 220 -11.73 0.35 1.62
N TRP A 221 -10.67 1.15 1.49
CA TRP A 221 -9.69 1.03 0.41
C TRP A 221 -8.37 0.52 0.96
N LEU A 222 -7.91 -0.63 0.49
CA LEU A 222 -6.65 -1.24 0.90
C LEU A 222 -5.82 -1.64 -0.34
N GLY A 223 -4.73 -2.38 -0.15
CA GLY A 223 -3.78 -2.71 -1.20
C GLY A 223 -2.83 -1.54 -1.54
N PRO A 224 -2.06 -1.66 -2.63
CA PRO A 224 -1.08 -0.65 -3.04
C PRO A 224 -1.66 0.77 -3.18
N GLY A 225 -2.91 0.89 -3.66
CA GLY A 225 -3.59 2.18 -3.84
C GLY A 225 -3.83 2.96 -2.54
N ALA A 226 -3.79 2.31 -1.37
CA ALA A 226 -3.94 2.98 -0.08
C ALA A 226 -2.73 3.85 0.30
N TYR A 227 -1.62 3.76 -0.43
CA TYR A 227 -0.43 4.62 -0.28
C TYR A 227 -0.41 5.84 -1.21
N ILE A 228 -1.45 6.02 -2.05
CA ILE A 228 -1.59 7.20 -2.91
C ILE A 228 -2.06 8.35 -2.03
N ASN A 229 -1.24 9.37 -1.83
CA ASN A 229 -1.61 10.52 -1.02
C ASN A 229 -2.63 11.45 -1.71
N HIS A 230 -3.24 12.30 -0.91
CA HIS A 230 -4.14 13.33 -1.41
C HIS A 230 -3.36 14.54 -1.96
N ASP A 231 -3.82 15.07 -3.10
CA ASP A 231 -3.55 16.45 -3.48
C ASP A 231 -4.80 17.11 -4.08
N CYS A 232 -5.07 18.37 -3.72
CA CYS A 232 -6.21 19.14 -4.24
C CYS A 232 -6.11 19.42 -5.75
N ARG A 233 -4.92 19.30 -6.34
CA ARG A 233 -4.66 19.28 -7.79
C ARG A 233 -3.86 18.01 -8.13
N PRO A 234 -4.54 16.85 -8.15
CA PRO A 234 -3.87 15.55 -8.19
C PRO A 234 -3.15 15.28 -9.51
N SER A 235 -2.16 14.38 -9.49
CA SER A 235 -1.54 13.83 -10.71
C SER A 235 -2.38 12.73 -11.36
N CYS A 236 -3.21 12.04 -10.60
CA CYS A 236 -4.00 10.88 -11.03
C CYS A 236 -5.45 10.94 -10.52
N LYS A 237 -6.28 10.03 -11.05
CA LYS A 237 -7.62 9.75 -10.51
C LYS A 237 -7.88 8.25 -10.41
N PHE A 238 -8.79 7.90 -9.49
CA PHE A 238 -9.35 6.56 -9.40
C PHE A 238 -10.35 6.31 -10.55
N VAL A 239 -10.23 5.15 -11.19
CA VAL A 239 -11.16 4.65 -12.21
C VAL A 239 -11.72 3.32 -11.72
N PRO A 240 -13.05 3.18 -11.58
CA PRO A 240 -13.66 1.91 -11.15
C PRO A 240 -13.25 0.73 -12.04
N ASN A 241 -12.91 -0.40 -11.42
CA ASN A 241 -12.49 -1.63 -12.07
C ASN A 241 -12.96 -2.85 -11.26
N GLY A 242 -14.26 -3.11 -11.28
CA GLY A 242 -14.87 -4.16 -10.46
C GLY A 242 -14.90 -3.78 -8.98
N ARG A 243 -14.35 -4.65 -8.13
CA ARG A 243 -14.09 -4.41 -6.70
C ARG A 243 -12.70 -3.80 -6.44
N THR A 244 -12.02 -3.37 -7.49
CA THR A 244 -10.80 -2.57 -7.40
C THR A 244 -11.01 -1.21 -8.07
N ALA A 245 -10.06 -0.30 -7.84
CA ALA A 245 -9.90 0.90 -8.64
C ALA A 245 -8.54 0.90 -9.33
N SER A 246 -8.56 1.11 -10.64
CA SER A 246 -7.36 1.41 -11.43
C SER A 246 -6.99 2.88 -11.30
N ILE A 247 -5.73 3.21 -11.56
CA ILE A 247 -5.23 4.59 -11.51
C ILE A 247 -5.01 5.11 -12.93
N GLN A 248 -5.61 6.26 -13.25
CA GLN A 248 -5.41 6.96 -14.53
C GLN A 248 -4.69 8.29 -14.32
N VAL A 249 -3.69 8.53 -15.16
CA VAL A 249 -2.86 9.74 -15.16
C VAL A 249 -3.63 10.93 -15.74
N LEU A 250 -3.64 12.07 -15.02
CA LEU A 250 -4.37 13.29 -15.42
C LEU A 250 -3.51 14.31 -16.17
N ARG A 251 -2.19 14.22 -16.01
CA ARG A 251 -1.17 15.09 -16.60
C ARG A 251 0.13 14.31 -16.75
N ASP A 252 0.98 14.69 -17.69
CA ASP A 252 2.27 14.00 -17.88
C ASP A 252 3.08 13.99 -16.58
N LEU A 253 3.70 12.84 -16.28
CA LEU A 253 4.52 12.61 -15.10
C LEU A 253 5.93 12.22 -15.51
N ARG A 254 6.91 12.68 -14.74
CA ARG A 254 8.34 12.41 -14.92
C ARG A 254 8.85 11.59 -13.73
N PRO A 255 9.89 10.75 -13.91
CA PRO A 255 10.51 10.03 -12.80
C PRO A 255 10.75 10.94 -11.59
N GLY A 256 10.30 10.51 -10.41
CA GLY A 256 10.34 11.27 -9.16
C GLY A 256 9.06 12.05 -8.84
N ASP A 257 8.14 12.24 -9.79
CA ASP A 257 6.83 12.83 -9.49
C ASP A 257 6.01 11.90 -8.58
N GLU A 258 5.32 12.50 -7.60
CA GLU A 258 4.41 11.76 -6.72
C GLU A 258 3.09 11.43 -7.42
N ILE A 259 2.61 10.20 -7.21
CA ILE A 259 1.27 9.75 -7.60
C ILE A 259 0.31 10.20 -6.49
N THR A 260 -0.57 11.14 -6.82
CA THR A 260 -1.57 11.69 -5.91
C THR A 260 -2.95 11.61 -6.53
N CYS A 261 -3.97 11.44 -5.70
CA CYS A 261 -5.37 11.41 -6.10
C CYS A 261 -6.18 12.43 -5.27
N PHE A 262 -7.38 12.76 -5.74
CA PHE A 262 -8.32 13.55 -4.95
C PHE A 262 -9.26 12.60 -4.19
N TYR A 263 -9.27 12.70 -2.87
CA TYR A 263 -10.09 11.82 -2.01
C TYR A 263 -11.55 12.29 -1.88
N GLY A 264 -11.81 13.58 -2.08
CA GLY A 264 -13.12 14.20 -1.88
C GLY A 264 -13.02 15.58 -1.24
N ASP A 265 -14.09 16.36 -1.31
CA ASP A 265 -14.12 17.76 -0.88
C ASP A 265 -14.07 17.97 0.64
N HIS A 266 -14.44 16.94 1.41
CA HIS A 266 -14.57 17.00 2.87
C HIS A 266 -13.79 15.87 3.56
N PHE A 267 -12.65 15.46 3.00
CA PHE A 267 -11.85 14.39 3.59
C PHE A 267 -11.10 14.91 4.83
N PHE A 268 -10.46 16.07 4.71
CA PHE A 268 -9.69 16.71 5.78
C PHE A 268 -10.49 17.82 6.48
N GLY A 269 -11.69 17.50 6.96
CA GLY A 269 -12.64 18.48 7.50
C GLY A 269 -13.46 19.19 6.42
N ASP A 270 -14.26 20.17 6.81
CA ASP A 270 -15.12 20.88 5.88
C ASP A 270 -14.30 21.61 4.82
N SER A 271 -14.64 21.40 3.54
CA SER A 271 -13.92 21.97 2.39
C SER A 271 -12.41 21.74 2.44
N ASN A 272 -11.96 20.62 3.04
CA ASN A 272 -10.57 20.26 3.22
C ASN A 272 -9.73 21.33 3.96
N GLU A 273 -10.34 22.02 4.93
CA GLU A 273 -9.68 23.08 5.72
C GLU A 273 -8.43 22.59 6.49
N ARG A 274 -8.26 21.28 6.72
CA ARG A 274 -7.07 20.69 7.36
C ARG A 274 -6.15 19.98 6.38
N CYS A 275 -6.30 20.20 5.07
CA CYS A 275 -5.48 19.52 4.07
C CYS A 275 -4.05 20.05 4.06
N GLU A 276 -3.09 19.13 4.09
CA GLU A 276 -1.65 19.39 4.14
C GLU A 276 -0.96 19.12 2.78
N CYS A 277 -1.70 19.00 1.68
CA CYS A 277 -1.09 18.71 0.36
C CYS A 277 -0.24 19.87 -0.19
N CYS A 278 0.66 19.57 -1.12
CA CYS A 278 1.57 20.54 -1.75
C CYS A 278 0.81 21.67 -2.45
N THR A 279 -0.35 21.37 -3.05
CA THR A 279 -1.19 22.41 -3.65
C THR A 279 -1.77 23.38 -2.63
N CYS A 280 -2.21 22.91 -1.45
CA CYS A 280 -2.71 23.79 -0.40
C CYS A 280 -1.61 24.67 0.17
N GLU A 281 -0.42 24.11 0.42
CA GLU A 281 0.75 24.85 0.88
C GLU A 281 1.10 26.00 -0.06
N ARG A 282 1.23 25.73 -1.36
CA ARG A 282 1.56 26.76 -2.37
C ARG A 282 0.50 27.85 -2.50
N LEU A 283 -0.75 27.55 -2.18
CA LEU A 283 -1.88 28.49 -2.35
C LEU A 283 -2.30 29.17 -1.03
N GLY A 284 -1.63 28.89 0.09
CA GLY A 284 -2.04 29.40 1.41
C GLY A 284 -3.44 28.93 1.81
N ARG A 285 -3.78 27.67 1.55
CA ARG A 285 -5.10 27.06 1.83
C ARG A 285 -4.98 25.84 2.73
N GLY A 286 -6.11 25.25 3.12
CA GLY A 286 -6.13 24.09 4.00
C GLY A 286 -5.44 24.42 5.31
N ALA A 287 -4.58 23.51 5.80
CA ALA A 287 -3.84 23.70 7.05
C ALA A 287 -2.88 24.91 7.03
N PHE A 288 -2.60 25.48 5.86
CA PHE A 288 -1.70 26.62 5.66
C PHE A 288 -2.45 27.97 5.53
N ALA A 289 -3.78 27.97 5.65
CA ALA A 289 -4.56 29.20 5.62
C ALA A 289 -4.14 30.14 6.78
N GLY A 290 -3.86 31.41 6.46
CA GLY A 290 -3.48 32.42 7.44
C GLY A 290 -2.01 32.41 7.89
N MET A 291 -1.16 31.58 7.28
CA MET A 291 0.30 31.63 7.53
C MET A 291 1.00 32.79 6.79
N ASP A 292 0.33 33.42 5.82
CA ASP A 292 0.83 34.55 5.03
C ASP A 292 0.36 35.92 5.52
N GLU A 293 0.75 36.33 6.74
CA GLU A 293 0.73 37.75 7.14
C GLU A 293 2.06 38.29 7.71
N ASN A 294 3.15 37.51 7.77
CA ASN A 294 4.38 37.99 8.44
C ASN A 294 5.71 37.76 7.71
N THR A 295 5.72 37.62 6.39
CA THR A 295 6.98 37.71 5.61
C THR A 295 6.85 38.65 4.42
N SER A 296 6.55 39.91 4.71
CA SER A 296 7.04 41.01 3.87
C SER A 296 8.14 41.74 4.63
N ASP A 297 9.30 41.84 3.98
CA ASP A 297 10.52 42.44 4.50
C ASP A 297 10.28 43.84 5.09
N THR A 298 10.56 44.02 6.38
CA THR A 298 11.07 45.29 6.89
C THR A 298 11.85 45.10 8.18
N ALA A 299 13.12 45.45 8.11
CA ALA A 299 14.00 45.60 9.25
C ALA A 299 13.49 46.68 10.20
N SER A 300 13.22 46.34 11.47
CA SER A 300 13.58 47.15 12.64
C SER A 300 13.31 46.37 13.92
N GLY A 301 14.20 46.48 14.90
CA GLY A 301 14.28 45.60 16.05
C GLY A 301 13.40 45.95 17.27
N SER A 302 13.63 45.12 18.30
CA SER A 302 13.36 45.26 19.74
C SER A 302 12.17 44.46 20.33
N SER A 303 12.54 43.31 20.92
CA SER A 303 12.35 42.89 22.33
C SER A 303 10.96 42.62 22.93
N VAL A 304 10.81 41.35 23.41
CA VAL A 304 9.96 40.77 24.50
C VAL A 304 8.44 41.05 24.47
N GLU A 305 7.52 40.12 24.77
CA GLU A 305 7.49 39.09 25.82
C GLU A 305 6.36 38.06 25.54
N SER A 306 6.40 36.97 26.29
CA SER A 306 5.55 35.77 26.30
C SER A 306 4.03 35.93 26.30
N ALA A 307 3.33 35.05 25.56
CA ALA A 307 2.01 34.53 25.94
C ALA A 307 1.74 33.16 25.28
N GLN A 308 1.57 32.12 26.11
CA GLN A 308 0.85 30.91 25.72
C GLN A 308 -0.63 31.25 25.52
N PRO A 309 -1.33 30.53 24.64
CA PRO A 309 -2.62 30.00 25.05
C PRO A 309 -2.74 28.50 24.78
N THR A 310 -3.06 27.84 25.89
CA THR A 310 -3.81 26.61 26.07
C THR A 310 -4.98 26.45 25.09
N GLY A 311 -5.18 25.23 24.58
CA GLY A 311 -6.45 24.85 23.98
C GLY A 311 -6.33 23.71 22.97
N ARG A 312 -5.88 22.53 23.40
CA ARG A 312 -5.91 21.31 22.59
C ARG A 312 -7.39 20.96 22.33
N ALA A 313 -7.94 21.41 21.21
CA ALA A 313 -9.28 21.04 20.79
C ALA A 313 -9.32 19.52 20.59
N LYS A 314 -10.13 18.84 21.40
CA LYS A 314 -10.35 17.40 21.34
C LYS A 314 -10.97 17.05 19.99
N TYR A 315 -10.17 16.36 19.19
CA TYR A 315 -10.42 15.96 17.83
C TYR A 315 -11.64 15.00 17.74
N GLY A 316 -12.62 15.31 16.88
CA GLY A 316 -13.90 14.62 16.64
C GLY A 316 -13.87 13.67 15.43
N LEU A 317 -14.73 12.63 15.43
CA LEU A 317 -15.07 11.63 14.39
C LEU A 317 -14.22 11.28 13.13
N ARG A 318 -13.17 11.95 12.62
CA ARG A 318 -13.01 12.10 11.14
C ARG A 318 -14.40 12.23 10.48
N ASP A 319 -15.15 13.18 11.02
CA ASP A 319 -16.59 13.40 10.90
C ASP A 319 -17.27 12.76 9.66
N THR A 320 -17.60 11.47 9.75
CA THR A 320 -18.50 10.79 8.80
C THR A 320 -19.95 11.17 9.09
N ASP A 321 -20.27 11.57 10.33
CA ASP A 321 -21.60 12.01 10.77
C ASP A 321 -22.08 13.30 10.09
N SER A 322 -21.18 14.27 9.87
CA SER A 322 -21.48 15.47 9.10
C SER A 322 -21.81 15.18 7.62
N ARG A 323 -21.50 13.98 7.12
CA ARG A 323 -21.89 13.50 5.77
C ARG A 323 -23.28 12.86 5.77
N LEU A 324 -23.69 12.21 6.87
CA LEU A 324 -25.03 11.63 7.04
C LEU A 324 -26.10 12.71 7.31
N ASN A 325 -25.72 13.81 7.95
CA ASN A 325 -26.66 14.86 8.39
C ASN A 325 -26.81 16.07 7.45
N ARG A 326 -26.30 16.02 6.21
CA ARG A 326 -26.56 17.09 5.23
C ARG A 326 -27.83 16.81 4.43
N PRO A 327 -28.90 17.64 4.54
CA PRO A 327 -30.00 17.59 3.59
C PRO A 327 -29.47 18.04 2.23
N CYS A 328 -29.11 17.09 1.37
CA CYS A 328 -28.79 17.40 -0.01
C CYS A 328 -30.05 17.93 -0.70
N TRP A 329 -30.02 19.24 -0.98
CA TRP A 329 -30.60 19.90 -2.14
C TRP A 329 -31.88 19.25 -2.69
N ARG A 330 -33.04 19.71 -2.19
CA ARG A 330 -34.27 19.66 -2.98
C ARG A 330 -34.05 20.55 -4.21
N THR A 331 -33.63 19.95 -5.32
CA THR A 331 -34.06 20.45 -6.62
C THR A 331 -35.57 20.25 -6.68
N THR A 332 -36.26 21.35 -6.97
CA THR A 332 -37.72 21.52 -7.16
C THR A 332 -38.47 20.30 -7.64
#